data_AF-A0A4Q6GHC2-F1
#
_entry.id   AF-A0A4Q6GHC2-F1
#
_cell.length_a   1.000
_cell.length_b   1.000
_cell.length_c   1.000
_cell.angle_alpha   90.00
_cell.angle_beta   90.00
_cell.angle_gamma   90.00
#
_symmetry.space_group_name_H-M   'P 1'
#
loop_
_entity.id
_entity.type
_entity.pdbx_description
1 polymer ?
#
loop_
_entity_poly.entity_id
_entity_poly.type
_entity_poly.pdbx_seq_one_letter_code
_entity_poly.pdbx_strand_id
1 'polypeptide(L)' 'MAGIVVALDRQEFLGDGSEPGNARRSAAQSVALETGVPVIAVANLHDLLAFAGESAELVSHRDRLLAYRASYGSGPTD' A
#
# COMPACT_ATOMS: atom_id res chain seq x y z
N MET A 1 11.65 22.36 5.18
CA MET A 1 10.82 21.46 4.35
C MET A 1 9.76 20.83 5.25
N ALA A 2 8.55 20.61 4.74
CA ALA A 2 7.48 19.92 5.46
C ALA A 2 7.20 18.56 4.78
N GLY A 3 6.60 17.63 5.51
CA GLY A 3 6.26 16.29 5.04
C GLY A 3 4.94 15.80 5.64
N ILE A 4 4.30 14.82 5.01
CA ILE A 4 3.10 14.17 5.50
C ILE A 4 3.50 12.82 6.07
N VAL A 5 3.09 12.53 7.31
CA VAL A 5 3.31 11.22 7.93
C VAL A 5 1.96 10.53 8.10
N VAL A 6 1.86 9.31 7.59
CA VAL A 6 0.68 8.45 7.75
C VAL A 6 1.05 7.23 8.58
N ALA A 7 0.10 6.74 9.38
CA ALA A 7 0.33 5.56 10.20
C ALA A 7 0.53 4.30 9.34
N LEU A 8 -0.28 4.13 8.30
CA LEU A 8 -0.27 2.95 7.43
C LEU A 8 -0.53 3.34 5.98
N ASP A 9 0.37 2.95 5.08
CA ASP A 9 0.07 2.93 3.65
C ASP A 9 -0.50 1.57 3.26
N ARG A 10 -1.77 1.55 2.88
CA ARG A 10 -2.49 0.32 2.53
C ARG A 10 -2.07 -0.27 1.18
N GLN A 11 -1.30 0.47 0.37
CA GLN A 11 -0.82 0.03 -0.95
C GLN A 11 -1.94 -0.49 -1.87
N GLU A 12 -3.06 0.22 -1.90
CA GLU A 12 -4.26 -0.14 -2.67
C GLU A 12 -4.50 0.84 -3.82
N PHE A 13 -4.81 0.29 -4.99
CA PHE A 13 -5.17 1.02 -6.19
C PHE A 13 -6.70 1.05 -6.35
N LEU A 14 -7.25 2.27 -6.48
CA LEU A 14 -8.70 2.50 -6.56
C LEU A 14 -9.20 2.73 -8.00
N GLY A 15 -8.36 2.56 -9.02
CA GLY A 15 -8.76 2.71 -10.42
C GLY A 15 -9.36 1.42 -11.00
N ASP A 16 -10.06 1.55 -12.11
CA ASP A 16 -10.70 0.44 -12.85
C ASP A 16 -9.70 -0.41 -13.66
N GLY A 17 -8.43 0.02 -13.75
CA GLY A 17 -7.38 -0.66 -14.49
C GLY A 17 -7.55 -0.60 -16.02
N SER A 18 -8.51 0.21 -16.50
CA SER A 18 -8.87 0.31 -17.91
C SER A 18 -7.91 1.19 -18.70
N GLU A 19 -7.15 2.06 -18.04
CA GLU A 19 -6.26 3.03 -18.67
C GLU A 19 -4.85 2.45 -18.91
N PRO A 20 -4.46 2.19 -20.17
CA PRO A 20 -3.13 1.72 -20.50
C PRO A 20 -2.09 2.78 -20.11
N GLY A 21 -1.10 2.38 -19.31
CA GLY A 21 -0.01 3.28 -18.89
C GLY A 21 -0.27 4.05 -17.60
N ASN A 22 -1.44 3.92 -16.95
CA ASN A 22 -1.58 4.42 -15.59
C ASN A 22 -0.88 3.45 -14.62
N ALA A 23 0.21 3.88 -14.01
CA ALA A 23 0.83 3.11 -12.93
C ALA A 23 -0.21 2.90 -11.83
N ARG A 24 -0.40 1.64 -11.39
CA ARG A 24 -1.25 1.33 -10.24
C ARG A 24 -0.64 2.00 -9.01
N ARG A 25 -1.13 3.17 -8.61
CA ARG A 25 -0.59 3.94 -7.47
C ARG A 25 -1.49 3.85 -6.24
N SER A 26 -0.88 3.83 -5.07
CA SER A 26 -1.59 4.01 -3.81
C SER A 26 -2.01 5.47 -3.60
N ALA A 27 -2.96 5.70 -2.70
CA ALA A 27 -3.35 7.06 -2.32
C ALA A 27 -2.16 7.89 -1.81
N ALA A 28 -1.25 7.29 -1.03
CA ALA A 28 -0.06 7.98 -0.52
C ALA A 28 0.88 8.40 -1.66
N GLN A 29 1.08 7.53 -2.66
CA GLN A 29 1.89 7.82 -3.85
C GLN A 29 1.27 8.94 -4.70
N SER A 30 -0.05 8.92 -4.90
CA SER A 30 -0.76 9.99 -5.61
C SER A 30 -0.62 11.32 -4.89
N VAL A 31 -0.84 11.38 -3.57
CA VAL A 31 -0.68 12.61 -2.79
C VAL A 31 0.75 13.15 -2.88
N ALA A 32 1.77 12.29 -2.79
CA ALA A 32 3.15 12.72 -2.92
C ALA A 32 3.45 13.33 -4.30
N LEU A 33 2.93 12.73 -5.37
CA LEU A 33 3.06 13.23 -6.75
C LEU A 33 2.30 14.54 -6.97
N GLU A 34 1.06 14.61 -6.51
CA GLU A 34 0.18 15.76 -6.74
C GLU A 34 0.62 16.99 -5.95
N THR A 35 1.16 16.80 -4.75
CA THR A 35 1.56 17.90 -3.85
C THR A 35 3.05 18.25 -3.95
N GLY A 36 3.89 17.35 -4.47
CA GLY A 36 5.34 17.48 -4.43
C GLY A 36 5.93 17.37 -3.01
N VAL A 37 5.12 16.98 -2.03
CA VAL A 37 5.51 16.83 -0.62
C VAL A 37 5.78 15.35 -0.33
N PRO A 38 6.88 15.00 0.37
CA PRO A 38 7.13 13.61 0.74
C PRO A 38 6.03 13.09 1.68
N VAL A 39 5.44 11.95 1.32
CA VAL A 39 4.49 11.18 2.15
C VAL A 39 5.22 9.95 2.67
N ILE A 40 5.39 9.86 3.98
CA ILE A 40 6.11 8.77 4.64
C ILE A 40 5.14 7.96 5.49
N ALA A 41 5.14 6.64 5.31
CA ALA A 41 4.33 5.74 6.12
C ALA A 41 5.15 5.13 7.25
N VAL A 42 4.57 5.04 8.44
CA VAL A 42 5.19 4.33 9.58
C VAL A 42 5.27 2.83 9.30
N ALA A 43 4.24 2.28 8.66
CA ALA A 43 4.21 0.93 8.12
C ALA A 43 3.47 0.91 6.78
N ASN A 44 3.74 -0.10 5.96
CA ASN A 44 2.98 -0.37 4.74
C ASN A 44 2.34 -1.77 4.77
N LEU A 45 1.57 -2.13 3.74
CA LEU A 45 0.96 -3.45 3.64
C LEU A 45 1.98 -4.60 3.59
N HIS A 46 3.16 -4.40 3.01
CA HIS A 46 4.23 -5.41 3.06
C HIS A 46 4.71 -5.65 4.50
N ASP A 47 4.92 -4.60 5.28
CA ASP A 47 5.29 -4.72 6.71
C ASP A 47 4.20 -5.43 7.51
N LEU A 48 2.93 -5.10 7.24
CA LEU A 48 1.78 -5.74 7.88
C LEU A 48 1.71 -7.24 7.53
N LEU A 49 1.99 -7.61 6.28
CA LEU A 49 2.05 -9.00 5.85
C LEU A 49 3.20 -9.73 6.54
N ALA A 50 4.39 -9.12 6.60
CA ALA A 50 5.56 -9.68 7.29
C ALA A 50 5.22 -9.95 8.77
N PHE A 51 4.70 -8.95 9.48
CA PHE A 51 4.27 -9.07 10.88
C PHE A 51 3.21 -10.18 11.09
N ALA A 52 2.20 -10.26 10.22
CA ALA A 52 1.18 -11.31 10.30
C ALA A 52 1.73 -12.72 10.04
N GLY A 53 2.88 -12.84 9.36
CA GLY A 53 3.58 -14.12 9.14
C GLY A 53 4.36 -14.62 10.35
N GLU A 54 4.68 -13.75 11.30
CA GLU A 54 5.47 -14.10 12.49
C GLU A 54 4.62 -14.56 13.67
N SER A 55 3.28 -14.42 13.59
CA SER A 55 2.34 -14.80 14.64
C SER A 55 1.42 -15.93 14.21
N ALA A 56 1.39 -17.02 14.99
CA ALA A 56 0.51 -18.16 14.78
C ALA A 56 -0.98 -17.79 14.87
N GLU A 57 -1.34 -16.73 15.61
CA GLU A 57 -2.71 -16.24 15.71
C GLU A 57 -3.11 -15.41 14.48
N LEU A 58 -2.16 -14.68 13.91
CA LEU A 58 -2.39 -13.77 12.78
C LEU A 58 -2.22 -14.42 11.40
N VAL A 59 -1.68 -15.65 11.34
CA VAL A 59 -1.46 -16.37 10.08
C VAL A 59 -2.74 -16.54 9.26
N SER A 60 -3.89 -16.74 9.93
CA SER A 60 -5.20 -16.83 9.27
C SER A 60 -5.63 -15.52 8.59
N HIS A 61 -5.19 -14.37 9.13
CA HIS A 61 -5.42 -13.05 8.54
C HIS A 61 -4.46 -12.77 7.38
N ARG A 62 -3.23 -13.32 7.44
CA ARG A 62 -2.23 -13.16 6.38
C ARG A 62 -2.74 -13.63 5.02
N ASP A 63 -3.36 -14.80 4.94
CA ASP A 63 -3.88 -15.34 3.66
C ASP A 63 -4.97 -14.44 3.08
N ARG A 64 -5.84 -13.90 3.94
CA ARG A 64 -6.88 -12.94 3.53
C ARG A 64 -6.26 -11.63 3.02
N LEU A 65 -5.19 -11.15 3.65
CA LEU A 65 -4.48 -9.96 3.22
C LEU A 65 -3.72 -10.17 1.90
N LEU A 66 -3.16 -11.37 1.68
CA LEU A 66 -2.54 -11.72 0.40
C LEU A 66 -3.56 -11.75 -0.74
N ALA A 67 -4.71 -12.39 -0.51
CA ALA A 67 -5.81 -12.37 -1.47
C ALA A 67 -6.29 -10.95 -1.77
N TYR A 68 -6.43 -10.12 -0.72
CA TYR A 68 -6.79 -8.72 -0.85
C TYR A 68 -5.77 -7.93 -1.69
N ARG A 69 -4.47 -8.11 -1.42
CA ARG A 69 -3.39 -7.49 -2.20
C ARG A 69 -3.39 -7.93 -3.66
N ALA A 70 -3.69 -9.19 -3.94
CA ALA A 70 -3.77 -9.67 -5.32
C ALA A 70 -4.89 -8.96 -6.11
N SER A 71 -6.02 -8.67 -5.46
CA SER A 71 -7.14 -7.98 -6.09
C SER A 71 -6.94 -6.46 -6.21
N TYR A 72 -6.43 -5.81 -5.16
CA TYR A 72 -6.42 -4.34 -5.05
C TYR A 72 -5.04 -3.72 -4.96
N GLY A 73 -3.96 -4.51 -4.99
CA GLY A 73 -2.61 -4.01 -4.81
C GLY A 73 -2.21 -2.96 -5.83
N SER A 74 -1.62 -1.86 -5.34
CA SER A 74 -0.84 -0.96 -6.16
C SER A 74 0.41 -1.67 -6.68
N GLY A 75 1.04 -1.09 -7.71
CA GLY A 75 2.31 -1.56 -8.25
C GLY A 75 3.39 -1.63 -7.17
N PRO A 76 4.47 -2.38 -7.42
CA PRO A 76 5.57 -2.47 -6.47
C PRO A 76 6.04 -1.07 -6.09
N THR A 77 6.14 -0.83 -4.78
CA THR A 77 6.85 0.32 -4.25
C THR A 77 8.29 -0.14 -4.13
N ASP A 78 9.21 0.49 -4.87
CA ASP A 78 10.65 0.30 -4.69
C ASP A 78 11.10 0.89 -3.34
#